data_AF-A0A7W9T5J7-F1
#
_entry.id   AF-A0A7W9T5J7-F1
#
_cell.length_a   1.000
_cell.length_b   1.000
_cell.length_c   1.000
_cell.angle_alpha   90.00
_cell.angle_beta   90.00
_cell.angle_gamma   90.00
#
_symmetry.space_group_name_H-M   'P 1'
#
loop_
_entity.id
_entity.type
_entity.pdbx_description
1 polymer ?
#
loop_
_entity_poly.entity_id
_entity_poly.type
_entity_poly.pdbx_seq_one_letter_code
_entity_poly.pdbx_strand_id
1 'polypeptide(L)'
;MSLFTDVADILAHLELCYQLFPWLRGVIGAKVVRMWTGTLRSQRSPDDFLGGNGEKLNLLNVSVMTGYSIRTGRDDALFAHYRRLLRKLEVYLRAFPELPADKRFLEKITNLEGLYFLATMSELSLAYALHQRGYRVSFETKFKLLTTLKKRDIDLSVQTARGNTFHVEVYMPNNLIEADSASELESDEYPLKVIDLKQDDESFELKIRNKLADKFGQDGHSGLNGRVFLAVNKVFMDVLHLKALLAPDTDDFRALLPLLPQGVDGLLVFEDSFESDSSLKIDCLLRKHLSASYGRPDTAKART
;
A
#
# COMPACT_ATOMS: atom_id res chain seq x y z
N MET A 1 29.30 13.73 1.83
CA MET A 1 29.46 13.61 3.29
C MET A 1 28.66 12.40 3.74
N SER A 2 29.19 11.59 4.65
CA SER A 2 28.46 10.46 5.24
C SER A 2 27.45 10.96 6.28
N LEU A 3 26.24 10.42 6.26
CA LEU A 3 25.15 10.74 7.20
C LEU A 3 25.36 10.03 8.55
N PHE A 4 25.94 8.82 8.52
CA PHE A 4 26.10 7.97 9.69
C PHE A 4 27.51 7.40 9.78
N THR A 5 28.10 7.35 10.98
CA THR A 5 29.49 6.87 11.13
C THR A 5 29.61 5.35 11.03
N ASP A 6 28.59 4.61 11.49
CA ASP A 6 28.49 3.16 11.43
C ASP A 6 27.05 2.68 11.71
N VAL A 7 26.83 1.36 11.75
CA VAL A 7 25.53 0.76 12.04
C VAL A 7 25.07 1.03 13.49
N ALA A 8 25.99 1.19 14.44
CA ALA A 8 25.62 1.51 15.82
C ALA A 8 25.06 2.95 15.90
N ASP A 9 25.66 3.89 15.17
CA ASP A 9 25.15 5.26 15.02
C ASP A 9 23.76 5.26 14.38
N ILE A 10 23.54 4.48 13.31
CA ILE A 10 22.21 4.31 12.70
C ILE A 10 21.17 3.85 13.72
N LEU A 11 21.50 2.83 14.52
CA LEU A 11 20.58 2.30 15.54
C LEU A 11 20.37 3.28 16.71
N ALA A 12 21.34 4.13 17.03
CA ALA A 12 21.16 5.18 18.03
C ALA A 12 20.08 6.19 17.60
N HIS A 13 19.96 6.49 16.29
CA HIS A 13 18.87 7.32 15.79
C HIS A 13 17.50 6.64 15.87
N LEU A 14 17.44 5.33 15.62
CA LEU A 14 16.21 4.57 15.82
C LEU A 14 15.71 4.72 17.27
N GLU A 15 16.63 4.70 18.25
CA GLU A 15 16.29 4.94 19.66
C GLU A 15 15.77 6.37 19.93
N LEU A 16 16.30 7.38 19.24
CA LEU A 16 15.75 8.75 19.31
C LEU A 16 14.33 8.81 18.73
N CYS A 17 14.09 8.12 17.62
CA CYS A 17 12.74 8.02 17.04
C CYS A 17 11.74 7.39 18.03
N TYR A 18 12.15 6.37 18.79
CA TYR A 18 11.31 5.79 19.84
C TYR A 18 10.93 6.73 20.97
N GLN A 19 11.69 7.82 21.19
CA GLN A 19 11.29 8.82 22.20
C GLN A 19 10.06 9.59 21.72
N LEU A 20 9.98 9.88 20.41
CA LEU A 20 8.85 10.58 19.81
C LEU A 20 7.68 9.64 19.50
N PHE A 21 7.97 8.38 19.13
CA PHE A 21 6.99 7.36 18.77
C PHE A 21 7.20 6.07 19.60
N PRO A 22 6.85 6.05 20.91
CA PRO A 22 7.14 4.92 21.78
C PRO A 22 6.49 3.60 21.35
N TRP A 23 5.34 3.67 20.67
CA TRP A 23 4.61 2.50 20.16
C TRP A 23 5.44 1.67 19.16
N LEU A 24 6.41 2.28 18.48
CA LEU A 24 7.28 1.58 17.53
C LEU A 24 8.06 0.46 18.23
N ARG A 25 8.33 0.53 19.53
CA ARG A 25 8.97 -0.56 20.28
C ARG A 25 8.14 -1.84 20.29
N GLY A 26 6.81 -1.73 20.17
CA GLY A 26 5.89 -2.87 20.06
C GLY A 26 5.93 -3.54 18.68
N VAL A 27 6.28 -2.79 17.63
CA VAL A 27 6.35 -3.27 16.25
C VAL A 27 7.77 -3.73 15.88
N ILE A 28 8.78 -2.95 16.30
CA ILE A 28 10.19 -3.17 16.01
C ILE A 28 10.85 -3.81 17.23
N GLY A 29 10.58 -5.10 17.40
CA GLY A 29 11.18 -5.89 18.48
C GLY A 29 12.64 -6.29 18.22
N ALA A 30 13.29 -6.91 19.20
CA ALA A 30 14.70 -7.31 19.13
C ALA A 30 15.04 -8.22 17.92
N LYS A 31 14.10 -9.07 17.49
CA LYS A 31 14.27 -9.92 16.29
C LYS A 31 14.39 -9.05 15.02
N VAL A 32 13.53 -8.04 14.89
CA VAL A 32 13.51 -7.11 13.75
C VAL A 32 14.79 -6.28 13.74
N VAL A 33 15.20 -5.73 14.89
CA VAL A 33 16.46 -4.98 15.01
C VAL A 33 17.66 -5.82 14.57
N ARG A 34 17.75 -7.09 15.00
CA ARG A 34 18.83 -7.99 14.55
C ARG A 34 18.83 -8.23 13.05
N MET A 35 17.65 -8.44 12.46
CA MET A 35 17.50 -8.60 11.01
C MET A 35 17.97 -7.35 10.28
N TRP A 36 17.46 -6.17 10.65
CA TRP A 36 17.86 -4.88 10.06
C TRP A 36 19.36 -4.61 10.21
N THR A 37 19.94 -4.93 11.37
CA THR A 37 21.39 -4.82 11.60
C THR A 37 22.17 -5.70 10.62
N GLY A 38 21.71 -6.94 10.38
CA GLY A 38 22.31 -7.84 9.40
C GLY A 38 22.25 -7.25 7.99
N THR A 39 21.08 -6.76 7.58
CA THR A 39 20.88 -6.12 6.27
C THR A 39 21.78 -4.90 6.10
N LEU A 40 21.81 -3.98 7.07
CA LEU A 40 22.65 -2.78 7.02
C LEU A 40 24.15 -3.12 6.90
N ARG A 41 24.62 -4.15 7.60
CA ARG A 41 26.01 -4.61 7.51
C ARG A 41 26.35 -5.26 6.17
N SER A 42 25.37 -5.84 5.47
CA SER A 42 25.57 -6.38 4.13
C SER A 42 25.54 -5.32 3.03
N GLN A 43 25.08 -4.11 3.32
CA GLN A 43 25.07 -3.03 2.34
C GLN A 43 26.48 -2.45 2.15
N ARG A 44 26.81 -2.15 0.89
CA ARG A 44 28.06 -1.45 0.55
C ARG A 44 28.09 -0.02 1.08
N SER A 45 26.92 0.63 1.13
CA SER A 45 26.74 1.98 1.65
C SER A 45 25.41 2.05 2.41
N PRO A 46 25.42 1.91 3.76
CA PRO A 46 24.23 2.04 4.58
C PRO A 46 23.57 3.42 4.47
N ASP A 47 24.37 4.46 4.24
CA ASP A 47 23.89 5.82 4.05
C ASP A 47 23.06 5.96 2.78
N ASP A 48 23.51 5.38 1.66
CA ASP A 48 22.75 5.41 0.40
C ASP A 48 21.46 4.58 0.50
N PHE A 49 21.53 3.43 1.18
CA PHE A 49 20.37 2.57 1.47
C PHE A 49 19.29 3.34 2.26
N LEU A 50 19.70 4.08 3.30
CA LEU A 50 18.78 4.85 4.14
C LEU A 50 18.34 6.18 3.52
N GLY A 51 19.22 6.81 2.74
CA GLY A 51 18.97 8.08 2.05
C GLY A 51 18.07 7.97 0.83
N GLY A 52 17.66 6.76 0.44
CA GLY A 52 16.69 6.56 -0.64
C GLY A 52 17.29 6.63 -2.05
N ASN A 53 18.61 6.44 -2.20
CA ASN A 53 19.28 6.43 -3.51
C ASN A 53 18.93 5.15 -4.30
N GLY A 54 17.68 5.07 -4.80
CA GLY A 54 17.18 4.01 -5.66
C GLY A 54 16.44 2.86 -4.96
N GLU A 55 16.10 3.00 -3.67
CA GLU A 55 15.45 1.95 -2.88
C GLU A 55 14.05 2.32 -2.39
N LYS A 56 13.27 1.29 -2.03
CA LYS A 56 11.86 1.39 -1.64
C LYS A 56 11.75 1.99 -0.23
N LEU A 57 10.88 2.99 -0.04
CA LEU A 57 10.57 3.51 1.30
C LEU A 57 10.09 2.37 2.23
N ASN A 58 10.64 2.31 3.44
CA ASN A 58 10.38 1.24 4.40
C ASN A 58 10.36 1.76 5.84
N LEU A 59 9.90 0.96 6.80
CA LEU A 59 9.80 1.44 8.18
C LEU A 59 11.18 1.76 8.80
N LEU A 60 12.25 1.09 8.37
CA LEU A 60 13.61 1.34 8.87
C LEU A 60 14.11 2.72 8.45
N ASN A 61 14.05 3.06 7.16
CA ASN A 61 14.52 4.37 6.68
C ASN A 61 13.68 5.52 7.26
N VAL A 62 12.35 5.41 7.26
CA VAL A 62 11.45 6.41 7.89
C VAL A 62 11.80 6.62 9.36
N SER A 63 12.01 5.52 10.11
CA SER A 63 12.29 5.61 11.55
C SER A 63 13.66 6.19 11.85
N VAL A 64 14.72 5.72 11.17
CA VAL A 64 16.09 6.20 11.38
C VAL A 64 16.23 7.66 10.95
N MET A 65 15.71 8.02 9.78
CA MET A 65 15.80 9.40 9.27
C MET A 65 14.99 10.38 10.12
N THR A 66 13.87 9.94 10.70
CA THR A 66 13.16 10.73 11.72
C THR A 66 14.05 10.96 12.94
N GLY A 67 14.73 9.93 13.45
CA GLY A 67 15.69 10.07 14.55
C GLY A 67 16.86 11.00 14.23
N TYR A 68 17.38 10.94 13.01
CA TYR A 68 18.41 11.85 12.50
C TYR A 68 17.95 13.30 12.51
N SER A 69 16.72 13.57 12.05
CA SER A 69 16.11 14.91 12.09
C SER A 69 16.06 15.48 13.52
N ILE A 70 15.71 14.64 14.50
CA ILE A 70 15.66 15.02 15.92
C ILE A 70 17.06 15.37 16.43
N ARG A 71 18.05 14.52 16.15
CA ARG A 71 19.44 14.74 16.62
C ARG A 71 20.05 16.02 16.06
N THR A 72 19.79 16.30 14.79
CA THR A 72 20.41 17.42 14.06
C THR A 72 19.58 18.70 14.13
N GLY A 73 18.35 18.64 14.64
CA GLY A 73 17.40 19.77 14.60
C GLY A 73 16.95 20.15 13.19
N ARG A 74 17.21 19.30 12.19
CA ARG A 74 16.84 19.53 10.79
C ARG A 74 15.36 19.21 10.61
N ASP A 75 14.61 20.11 9.98
CA ASP A 75 13.18 19.88 9.74
C ASP A 75 12.70 20.40 8.39
N ASP A 76 12.99 19.63 7.34
CA ASP A 76 12.51 19.89 5.98
C ASP A 76 11.25 19.09 5.65
N ALA A 77 10.74 19.28 4.42
CA ALA A 77 9.53 18.63 3.94
C ALA A 77 9.59 17.09 4.01
N LEU A 78 10.78 16.51 3.78
CA LEU A 78 11.00 15.06 3.83
C LEU A 78 10.87 14.53 5.26
N PHE A 79 11.55 15.16 6.22
CA PHE A 79 11.43 14.74 7.63
C PHE A 79 10.02 14.96 8.18
N ALA A 80 9.35 16.05 7.77
CA ALA A 80 7.95 16.25 8.08
C ALA A 80 7.05 15.14 7.50
N HIS A 81 7.32 14.69 6.27
CA HIS A 81 6.60 13.56 5.65
C HIS A 81 6.81 12.25 6.43
N TYR A 82 8.04 11.93 6.80
CA TYR A 82 8.33 10.74 7.61
C TYR A 82 7.61 10.74 8.96
N ARG A 83 7.58 11.88 9.65
CA ARG A 83 6.82 12.02 10.90
C ARG A 83 5.32 11.87 10.68
N ARG A 84 4.77 12.36 9.56
CA ARG A 84 3.35 12.14 9.21
C ARG A 84 3.04 10.67 8.95
N LEU A 85 3.90 9.96 8.23
CA LEU A 85 3.74 8.52 8.00
C LEU A 85 3.70 7.75 9.33
N LEU A 86 4.62 8.04 10.25
CA LEU A 86 4.65 7.42 11.58
C LEU A 86 3.41 7.76 12.41
N ARG A 87 2.95 9.02 12.40
CA ARG A 87 1.70 9.43 13.08
C ARG A 87 0.47 8.73 12.52
N LYS A 88 0.35 8.64 11.19
CA LYS A 88 -0.74 7.90 10.54
C LYS A 88 -0.70 6.43 10.94
N LEU A 89 0.48 5.79 10.89
CA LEU A 89 0.63 4.40 11.29
C LEU A 89 0.21 4.19 12.75
N GLU A 90 0.60 5.10 13.65
CA GLU A 90 0.15 5.08 15.04
C GLU A 90 -1.39 5.13 15.17
N VAL A 91 -2.03 6.07 14.46
CA VAL A 91 -3.49 6.21 14.45
C VAL A 91 -4.16 4.93 13.96
N TYR A 92 -3.62 4.33 12.90
CA TYR A 92 -4.16 3.08 12.35
C TYR A 92 -4.01 1.91 13.33
N LEU A 93 -2.85 1.76 13.97
CA LEU A 93 -2.62 0.69 14.95
C LEU A 93 -3.46 0.87 16.23
N ARG A 94 -3.80 2.11 16.60
CA ARG A 94 -4.75 2.36 17.69
C ARG A 94 -6.18 1.94 17.32
N ALA A 95 -6.57 2.10 16.06
CA ALA A 95 -7.88 1.66 15.57
C ALA A 95 -7.98 0.13 15.40
N PHE A 96 -6.85 -0.53 15.14
CA PHE A 96 -6.74 -1.98 14.95
C PHE A 96 -5.71 -2.58 15.93
N PRO A 97 -6.04 -2.63 17.24
CA PRO A 97 -5.10 -3.03 18.30
C PRO A 97 -4.64 -4.49 18.21
N GLU A 98 -5.28 -5.32 17.38
CA GLU A 98 -4.86 -6.68 17.08
C GLU A 98 -3.61 -6.75 16.18
N LEU A 99 -3.37 -5.75 15.33
CA LEU A 99 -2.31 -5.78 14.32
C LEU A 99 -0.88 -5.86 14.91
N PRO A 100 -0.52 -5.14 15.98
CA PRO A 100 0.81 -5.27 16.59
C PRO A 100 1.12 -6.68 17.14
N ALA A 101 0.11 -7.52 17.37
CA ALA A 101 0.29 -8.91 17.78
C ALA A 101 0.26 -9.91 16.60
N ASP A 102 -0.16 -9.46 15.41
CA ASP A 102 -0.24 -10.30 14.21
C ASP A 102 1.16 -10.44 13.57
N LYS A 103 1.67 -11.67 13.53
CA LYS A 103 2.99 -11.98 12.96
C LYS A 103 3.10 -11.62 11.48
N ARG A 104 2.04 -11.84 10.69
CA ARG A 104 2.07 -11.55 9.25
C ARG A 104 2.05 -10.05 9.00
N PHE A 105 1.26 -9.31 9.77
CA PHE A 105 1.29 -7.86 9.73
C PHE A 105 2.69 -7.33 10.09
N LEU A 106 3.29 -7.82 11.17
CA LEU A 106 4.64 -7.42 11.56
C LEU A 106 5.67 -7.77 10.48
N GLU A 107 5.61 -8.96 9.90
CA GLU A 107 6.45 -9.35 8.76
C GLU A 107 6.23 -8.42 7.57
N LYS A 108 4.99 -8.00 7.29
CA LYS A 108 4.67 -7.08 6.20
C LYS A 108 5.22 -5.67 6.41
N ILE A 109 5.06 -5.09 7.59
CA ILE A 109 5.46 -3.71 7.88
C ILE A 109 6.97 -3.55 8.16
N THR A 110 7.65 -4.63 8.58
CA THR A 110 9.09 -4.58 8.94
C THR A 110 10.02 -5.21 7.90
N ASN A 111 9.48 -5.85 6.86
CA ASN A 111 10.28 -6.41 5.77
C ASN A 111 10.84 -5.31 4.87
N LEU A 112 12.15 -5.36 4.61
CA LEU A 112 12.89 -4.38 3.81
C LEU A 112 12.85 -4.68 2.30
N GLU A 113 12.59 -5.93 1.92
CA GLU A 113 12.77 -6.41 0.53
C GLU A 113 11.42 -6.68 -0.18
N GLY A 114 10.42 -7.13 0.57
CA GLY A 114 9.24 -7.81 -0.02
C GLY A 114 8.00 -6.95 -0.25
N LEU A 115 7.69 -5.95 0.58
CA LEU A 115 6.43 -5.22 0.54
C LEU A 115 6.64 -3.70 0.68
N TYR A 116 5.91 -2.94 -0.14
CA TYR A 116 5.96 -1.48 -0.12
C TYR A 116 5.29 -0.97 1.16
N PHE A 117 6.04 -0.22 1.96
CA PHE A 117 5.51 0.40 3.18
C PHE A 117 4.30 1.28 2.86
N LEU A 118 4.37 2.09 1.80
CA LEU A 118 3.24 2.90 1.34
C LEU A 118 2.04 2.08 0.84
N ALA A 119 2.25 0.89 0.28
CA ALA A 119 1.13 0.02 -0.09
C ALA A 119 0.41 -0.49 1.18
N THR A 120 1.18 -0.86 2.20
CA THR A 120 0.62 -1.24 3.51
C THR A 120 -0.08 -0.04 4.17
N MET A 121 0.48 1.16 4.07
CA MET A 121 -0.16 2.38 4.55
C MET A 121 -1.46 2.70 3.79
N SER A 122 -1.50 2.46 2.48
CA SER A 122 -2.71 2.65 1.66
C SER A 122 -3.84 1.70 2.09
N GLU A 123 -3.48 0.44 2.37
CA GLU A 123 -4.42 -0.54 2.92
C GLU A 123 -4.95 -0.13 4.29
N LEU A 124 -4.05 0.26 5.21
CA LEU A 124 -4.44 0.72 6.54
C LEU A 124 -5.30 1.99 6.49
N SER A 125 -5.01 2.91 5.56
CA SER A 125 -5.79 4.13 5.37
C SER A 125 -7.22 3.82 4.95
N LEU A 126 -7.38 2.94 3.96
CA LEU A 126 -8.70 2.50 3.52
C LEU A 126 -9.44 1.74 4.63
N ALA A 127 -8.75 0.83 5.32
CA ALA A 127 -9.30 0.09 6.46
C ALA A 127 -9.79 1.06 7.55
N TYR A 128 -8.96 2.03 7.93
CA TYR A 128 -9.27 3.03 8.95
C TYR A 128 -10.50 3.86 8.56
N ALA A 129 -10.58 4.33 7.31
CA ALA A 129 -11.72 5.13 6.87
C ALA A 129 -13.02 4.35 6.73
N LEU A 130 -12.95 3.04 6.52
CA LEU A 130 -14.12 2.17 6.60
C LEU A 130 -14.50 1.92 8.06
N HIS A 131 -13.53 1.69 8.94
CA HIS A 131 -13.76 1.56 10.38
C HIS A 131 -14.42 2.81 10.98
N GLN A 132 -13.94 4.02 10.64
CA GLN A 132 -14.53 5.29 11.07
C GLN A 132 -15.98 5.49 10.59
N ARG A 133 -16.39 4.83 9.51
CA ARG A 133 -17.77 4.83 9.01
C ARG A 133 -18.65 3.75 9.66
N GLY A 134 -18.14 3.06 10.68
CA GLY A 134 -18.86 2.01 11.42
C GLY A 134 -18.88 0.65 10.74
N TYR A 135 -18.04 0.43 9.72
CA TYR A 135 -17.86 -0.91 9.16
C TYR A 135 -16.95 -1.76 10.04
N ARG A 136 -17.25 -3.06 10.14
CA ARG A 136 -16.32 -4.02 10.74
C ARG A 136 -15.31 -4.44 9.68
N VAL A 137 -14.02 -4.25 9.95
CA VAL A 137 -12.93 -4.55 9.02
C VAL A 137 -12.11 -5.72 9.57
N SER A 138 -11.73 -6.64 8.70
CA SER A 138 -10.84 -7.77 8.97
C SER A 138 -9.75 -7.85 7.91
N PHE A 139 -8.54 -8.23 8.30
CA PHE A 139 -7.38 -8.31 7.39
C PHE A 139 -7.14 -9.73 6.86
N GLU A 140 -6.49 -9.84 5.70
CA GLU A 140 -5.97 -11.07 5.10
C GLU A 140 -6.94 -12.28 5.05
N THR A 141 -8.18 -12.05 4.61
CA THR A 141 -9.17 -13.14 4.55
C THR A 141 -8.81 -14.14 3.47
N LYS A 142 -8.69 -15.43 3.84
CA LYS A 142 -8.18 -16.46 2.93
C LYS A 142 -9.22 -16.92 1.91
N PHE A 143 -8.76 -17.18 0.70
CA PHE A 143 -9.55 -17.75 -0.39
C PHE A 143 -8.72 -18.73 -1.24
N LYS A 144 -9.35 -19.41 -2.20
CA LYS A 144 -8.69 -20.33 -3.12
C LYS A 144 -8.98 -19.99 -4.57
N LEU A 145 -7.97 -20.11 -5.42
CA LEU A 145 -8.14 -20.08 -6.87
C LEU A 145 -8.89 -21.34 -7.33
N LEU A 146 -9.87 -21.21 -8.24
CA LEU A 146 -10.71 -22.34 -8.63
C LEU A 146 -9.92 -23.45 -9.34
N THR A 147 -9.04 -23.08 -10.27
CA THR A 147 -8.33 -24.03 -11.14
C THR A 147 -7.12 -24.66 -10.46
N THR A 148 -6.30 -23.87 -9.78
CA THR A 148 -5.05 -24.36 -9.15
C THR A 148 -5.23 -24.79 -7.69
N LEU A 149 -6.38 -24.47 -7.07
CA LEU A 149 -6.65 -24.62 -5.64
C LEU A 149 -5.63 -23.93 -4.73
N LYS A 150 -4.77 -23.07 -5.29
CA LYS A 150 -3.76 -22.32 -4.56
C LYS A 150 -4.45 -21.38 -3.58
N LYS A 151 -3.99 -21.39 -2.33
CA LYS A 151 -4.49 -20.51 -1.27
C LYS A 151 -3.92 -19.10 -1.47
N ARG A 152 -4.78 -18.11 -1.33
CA ARG A 152 -4.50 -16.67 -1.38
C ARG A 152 -5.21 -15.97 -0.22
N ASP A 153 -4.95 -14.69 -0.03
CA ASP A 153 -5.68 -13.80 0.87
C ASP A 153 -6.17 -12.58 0.12
N ILE A 154 -7.24 -11.97 0.58
CA ILE A 154 -7.60 -10.60 0.20
C ILE A 154 -7.23 -9.67 1.34
N ASP A 155 -6.69 -8.49 1.00
CA ASP A 155 -6.17 -7.55 1.99
C ASP A 155 -7.21 -7.19 3.05
N LEU A 156 -8.42 -6.78 2.63
CA LEU A 156 -9.48 -6.36 3.53
C LEU A 156 -10.78 -7.13 3.27
N SER A 157 -11.49 -7.47 4.34
CA SER A 157 -12.88 -7.90 4.33
C SER A 157 -13.70 -7.01 5.24
N VAL A 158 -14.81 -6.51 4.73
CA VAL A 158 -15.55 -5.41 5.32
C VAL A 158 -17.01 -5.82 5.43
N GLN A 159 -17.53 -5.77 6.65
CA GLN A 159 -18.90 -6.13 6.96
C GLN A 159 -19.69 -4.89 7.37
N THR A 160 -20.85 -4.72 6.75
CA THR A 160 -21.83 -3.68 7.11
C THR A 160 -22.60 -4.08 8.37
N ALA A 161 -23.22 -3.11 9.04
CA ALA A 161 -24.11 -3.37 10.18
C ALA A 161 -25.27 -4.34 9.87
N ARG A 162 -25.66 -4.45 8.58
CA ARG A 162 -26.71 -5.38 8.11
C ARG A 162 -26.18 -6.78 7.78
N GLY A 163 -24.91 -7.05 8.03
CA GLY A 163 -24.27 -8.34 7.77
C GLY A 163 -23.78 -8.56 6.34
N ASN A 164 -24.04 -7.63 5.40
CA ASN A 164 -23.49 -7.71 4.04
C ASN A 164 -21.97 -7.55 4.09
N THR A 165 -21.26 -8.34 3.29
CA THR A 165 -19.80 -8.33 3.21
C THR A 165 -19.34 -7.92 1.82
N PHE A 166 -18.25 -7.16 1.77
CA PHE A 166 -17.46 -6.96 0.58
C PHE A 166 -15.97 -7.09 0.92
N HIS A 167 -15.18 -7.44 -0.07
CA HIS A 167 -13.75 -7.70 0.06
C HIS A 167 -12.99 -6.77 -0.88
N VAL A 168 -11.81 -6.36 -0.44
CA VAL A 168 -11.01 -5.37 -1.15
C VAL A 168 -9.56 -5.83 -1.20
N GLU A 169 -9.03 -5.96 -2.41
CA GLU A 169 -7.59 -6.04 -2.65
C GLU A 169 -7.07 -4.64 -2.95
N VAL A 170 -6.06 -4.18 -2.24
CA VAL A 170 -5.51 -2.84 -2.39
C VAL A 170 -4.35 -2.87 -3.36
N TYR A 171 -4.49 -2.08 -4.42
CA TYR A 171 -3.51 -1.92 -5.46
C TYR A 171 -2.90 -0.52 -5.41
N MET A 172 -1.58 -0.51 -5.20
CA MET A 172 -0.71 0.63 -5.42
C MET A 172 0.15 0.31 -6.65
N PRO A 173 -0.09 0.97 -7.80
CA PRO A 173 0.64 0.70 -9.03
C PRO A 173 2.09 1.20 -9.00
N ASN A 174 3.03 0.28 -8.89
CA ASN A 174 4.45 0.52 -9.13
C ASN A 174 5.12 1.63 -8.29
N ASN A 175 6.41 1.76 -8.54
CA ASN A 175 7.46 1.90 -7.54
C ASN A 175 8.52 2.93 -7.96
N LEU A 176 8.12 3.89 -8.79
CA LEU A 176 8.98 4.94 -9.26
C LEU A 176 8.61 6.22 -8.52
N ILE A 177 9.43 6.47 -7.51
CA ILE A 177 9.87 7.81 -7.14
C ILE A 177 8.84 8.61 -6.31
N GLU A 178 9.02 8.54 -4.99
CA GLU A 178 8.73 9.64 -4.04
C GLU A 178 9.63 10.86 -4.32
N ALA A 179 9.74 11.27 -5.58
CA ALA A 179 10.34 12.55 -5.97
C ALA A 179 9.41 13.17 -7.00
N ASP A 180 8.32 13.75 -6.48
CA ASP A 180 7.71 14.94 -7.07
C ASP A 180 6.68 15.61 -6.14
N SER A 181 6.86 15.53 -4.80
CA SER A 181 6.07 16.36 -3.87
C SER A 181 6.86 17.08 -2.78
N ALA A 182 8.20 17.15 -2.89
CA ALA A 182 9.03 17.93 -1.97
C ALA A 182 10.11 18.81 -2.61
N SER A 183 10.25 18.84 -3.95
CA SER A 183 11.27 19.67 -4.60
C SER A 183 10.91 20.08 -6.02
N GLU A 184 9.91 20.95 -6.18
CA GLU A 184 10.12 22.08 -7.09
C GLU A 184 10.96 23.09 -6.32
N LEU A 185 12.30 22.99 -6.37
CA LEU A 185 13.24 24.05 -6.03
C LEU A 185 14.67 23.62 -6.43
N GLU A 186 15.02 24.00 -7.67
CA GLU A 186 16.34 24.49 -8.09
C GLU A 186 17.59 23.81 -7.47
N SER A 187 18.09 22.73 -8.08
CA SER A 187 19.54 22.47 -8.08
C SER A 187 19.95 21.61 -9.29
N ASP A 188 20.96 22.07 -10.03
CA ASP A 188 21.47 21.49 -11.27
C ASP A 188 22.30 20.19 -11.10
N GLU A 189 22.17 19.46 -9.99
CA GLU A 189 23.05 18.32 -9.67
C GLU A 189 22.33 17.05 -9.16
N TYR A 190 21.23 16.65 -9.77
CA TYR A 190 20.72 15.27 -9.61
C TYR A 190 20.19 14.72 -10.94
N PRO A 191 20.69 13.57 -11.43
CA PRO A 191 20.06 12.91 -12.55
C PRO A 191 18.74 12.30 -12.04
N LEU A 192 17.64 13.05 -12.17
CA LEU A 192 16.31 12.47 -12.23
C LEU A 192 16.40 11.31 -13.23
N LYS A 193 16.11 10.09 -12.76
CA LYS A 193 15.76 9.01 -13.69
C LYS A 193 14.50 9.46 -14.39
N VAL A 194 14.68 10.04 -15.57
CA VAL A 194 13.63 10.45 -16.50
C VAL A 194 12.59 9.35 -16.52
N ILE A 195 11.40 9.68 -16.03
CA ILE A 195 10.22 8.87 -16.23
C ILE A 195 10.09 8.74 -17.76
N ASP A 196 10.16 7.52 -18.26
CA ASP A 196 9.90 7.27 -19.67
C ASP A 196 8.41 7.48 -19.92
N LEU A 197 8.04 8.72 -20.27
CA LEU A 197 6.67 9.13 -20.65
C LEU A 197 6.14 8.36 -21.87
N LYS A 198 6.97 7.53 -22.51
CA LYS A 198 6.60 6.64 -23.61
C LYS A 198 6.36 5.21 -23.17
N GLN A 199 6.33 4.89 -21.86
CA GLN A 199 5.73 3.62 -21.42
C GLN A 199 4.24 3.64 -21.77
N ASP A 200 3.91 2.98 -22.88
CA ASP A 200 2.55 2.87 -23.44
C ASP A 200 1.51 2.44 -22.38
N ASP A 201 0.27 2.89 -22.57
CA ASP A 201 -0.90 2.49 -21.75
C ASP A 201 -1.06 0.96 -21.67
N GLU A 202 -0.66 0.26 -22.73
CA GLU A 202 -0.61 -1.20 -22.79
C GLU A 202 0.25 -1.80 -21.67
N SER A 203 1.34 -1.15 -21.26
CA SER A 203 2.20 -1.60 -20.16
C SER A 203 1.48 -1.53 -18.82
N PHE A 204 0.67 -0.49 -18.60
CA PHE A 204 -0.07 -0.27 -17.37
C PHE A 204 -1.25 -1.25 -17.23
N GLU A 205 -2.08 -1.34 -18.26
CA GLU A 205 -3.20 -2.28 -18.31
C GLU A 205 -2.71 -3.73 -18.18
N LEU A 206 -1.60 -4.07 -18.82
CA LEU A 206 -0.98 -5.39 -18.72
C LEU A 206 -0.44 -5.66 -17.30
N LYS A 207 0.17 -4.68 -16.62
CA LYS A 207 0.61 -4.82 -15.22
C LYS A 207 -0.57 -5.09 -14.28
N ILE A 208 -1.66 -4.33 -14.41
CA ILE A 208 -2.88 -4.58 -13.64
C ILE A 208 -3.42 -5.98 -13.94
N ARG A 209 -3.56 -6.32 -15.23
CA ARG A 209 -4.09 -7.62 -15.67
C ARG A 209 -3.26 -8.78 -15.12
N ASN A 210 -1.94 -8.69 -15.19
CA ASN A 210 -1.03 -9.72 -14.67
C ASN A 210 -1.11 -9.84 -13.14
N LYS A 211 -1.17 -8.73 -12.41
CA LYS A 211 -1.33 -8.77 -10.95
C LYS A 211 -2.66 -9.36 -10.53
N LEU A 212 -3.75 -8.94 -11.18
CA LEU A 212 -5.09 -9.47 -10.93
C LEU A 212 -5.16 -10.96 -11.27
N ALA A 213 -4.54 -11.39 -12.36
CA ALA A 213 -4.44 -12.80 -12.73
C ALA A 213 -3.66 -13.63 -11.70
N ASP A 214 -2.52 -13.13 -11.19
CA ASP A 214 -1.76 -13.85 -10.15
C ASP A 214 -2.53 -13.93 -8.82
N LYS A 215 -3.24 -12.85 -8.48
CA LYS A 215 -3.99 -12.74 -7.23
C LYS A 215 -5.29 -13.54 -7.24
N PHE A 216 -6.12 -13.37 -8.26
CA PHE A 216 -7.49 -13.93 -8.34
C PHE A 216 -7.64 -15.09 -9.32
N GLY A 217 -6.63 -15.39 -10.14
CA GLY A 217 -6.75 -16.34 -11.25
C GLY A 217 -7.60 -15.77 -12.39
N GLN A 218 -7.57 -16.45 -13.54
CA GLN A 218 -8.41 -16.09 -14.70
C GLN A 218 -9.85 -16.61 -14.52
N ASP A 219 -9.98 -17.81 -13.97
CA ASP A 219 -11.27 -18.51 -13.84
C ASP A 219 -12.04 -18.14 -12.56
N GLY A 220 -11.44 -17.27 -11.71
CA GLY A 220 -12.00 -16.79 -10.46
C GLY A 220 -11.60 -17.58 -9.21
N HIS A 221 -12.34 -17.33 -8.13
CA HIS A 221 -11.99 -17.75 -6.78
C HIS A 221 -13.17 -18.33 -6.00
N SER A 222 -12.86 -18.95 -4.86
CA SER A 222 -13.83 -19.47 -3.89
C SER A 222 -13.41 -19.15 -2.45
N GLY A 223 -14.40 -19.02 -1.56
CA GLY A 223 -14.17 -18.77 -0.13
C GLY A 223 -14.40 -17.33 0.31
N LEU A 224 -14.62 -16.39 -0.62
CA LEU A 224 -15.05 -15.02 -0.33
C LEU A 224 -16.58 -14.94 -0.40
N ASN A 225 -17.24 -14.48 0.67
CA ASN A 225 -18.68 -14.37 0.79
C ASN A 225 -19.14 -12.92 0.57
N GLY A 226 -19.27 -12.48 -0.67
CA GLY A 226 -19.74 -11.13 -0.94
C GLY A 226 -19.15 -10.58 -2.23
N ARG A 227 -19.20 -9.26 -2.36
CA ARG A 227 -18.61 -8.59 -3.52
C ARG A 227 -17.12 -8.41 -3.35
N VAL A 228 -16.36 -8.50 -4.44
CA VAL A 228 -14.91 -8.33 -4.44
C VAL A 228 -14.56 -7.12 -5.29
N PHE A 229 -13.76 -6.21 -4.75
CA PHE A 229 -13.32 -5.01 -5.44
C PHE A 229 -11.79 -4.94 -5.45
N LEU A 230 -11.23 -4.43 -6.55
CA LEU A 230 -9.87 -3.92 -6.55
C LEU A 230 -9.92 -2.44 -6.13
N ALA A 231 -9.32 -2.09 -5.00
CA ALA A 231 -9.15 -0.70 -4.62
C ALA A 231 -7.85 -0.15 -5.19
N VAL A 232 -7.92 0.95 -5.92
CA VAL A 232 -6.77 1.58 -6.59
C VAL A 232 -6.49 2.91 -5.92
N ASN A 233 -5.30 3.07 -5.32
CA ASN A 233 -4.83 4.39 -4.90
C ASN A 233 -4.31 5.13 -6.13
N LYS A 234 -5.09 6.09 -6.64
CA LYS A 234 -4.81 6.75 -7.92
C LYS A 234 -3.66 7.76 -7.86
N VAL A 235 -3.25 8.18 -6.66
CA VAL A 235 -2.12 9.11 -6.47
C VAL A 235 -0.83 8.50 -7.00
N PHE A 236 -0.66 7.19 -6.87
CA PHE A 236 0.56 6.48 -7.27
C PHE A 236 0.44 5.84 -8.66
N MET A 237 -0.30 6.46 -9.58
CA MET A 237 -0.45 5.98 -10.95
C MET A 237 0.43 6.79 -11.91
N ASP A 238 1.70 6.37 -12.08
CA ASP A 238 2.72 7.09 -12.86
C ASP A 238 2.27 7.49 -14.29
N VAL A 239 1.55 6.64 -15.02
CA VAL A 239 1.20 6.92 -16.43
C VAL A 239 -0.06 7.78 -16.58
N LEU A 240 -1.03 7.63 -15.67
CA LEU A 240 -2.27 8.42 -15.72
C LEU A 240 -2.10 9.81 -15.10
N HIS A 241 -1.28 9.96 -14.06
CA HIS A 241 -1.00 11.27 -13.47
C HIS A 241 -0.20 12.17 -14.42
N LEU A 242 0.80 11.61 -15.11
CA LEU A 242 1.55 12.33 -16.15
C LEU A 242 0.70 12.64 -17.38
N LYS A 243 -0.23 11.76 -17.77
CA LYS A 243 -1.20 12.06 -18.84
C LYS A 243 -2.26 13.07 -18.40
N ALA A 244 -2.70 13.05 -17.14
CA ALA A 244 -3.66 14.02 -16.59
C ALA A 244 -3.06 15.43 -16.43
N LEU A 245 -1.76 15.53 -16.11
CA LEU A 245 -1.01 16.79 -16.12
C LEU A 245 -0.85 17.37 -17.54
N LEU A 246 -0.88 16.53 -18.57
CA LEU A 246 -0.73 16.92 -19.98
C LEU A 246 -2.06 16.97 -20.76
N ALA A 247 -3.11 16.34 -20.23
CA ALA A 247 -4.46 16.30 -20.78
C ALA A 247 -5.45 16.42 -19.61
N PRO A 248 -6.04 17.61 -19.37
CA PRO A 248 -7.08 17.75 -18.36
C PRO A 248 -8.27 16.89 -18.78
N ASP A 249 -8.87 16.16 -17.83
CA ASP A 249 -10.21 15.55 -17.92
C ASP A 249 -10.39 14.08 -18.37
N THR A 250 -9.51 13.13 -18.03
CA THR A 250 -9.95 11.72 -18.04
C THR A 250 -9.62 10.95 -16.75
N ASP A 251 -10.33 11.26 -15.66
CA ASP A 251 -10.54 10.39 -14.49
C ASP A 251 -11.42 9.14 -14.83
N ASP A 252 -11.39 8.66 -16.08
CA ASP A 252 -12.24 7.54 -16.52
C ASP A 252 -11.54 6.19 -16.35
N PHE A 253 -11.70 5.60 -15.16
CA PHE A 253 -11.22 4.25 -14.84
C PHE A 253 -12.09 3.12 -15.43
N ARG A 254 -13.14 3.41 -16.21
CA ARG A 254 -14.02 2.38 -16.79
C ARG A 254 -13.29 1.48 -17.77
N ALA A 255 -12.24 1.96 -18.44
CA ALA A 255 -11.40 1.16 -19.33
C ALA A 255 -10.75 -0.04 -18.62
N LEU A 256 -10.58 0.02 -17.29
CA LEU A 256 -10.05 -1.09 -16.49
C LEU A 256 -11.11 -2.15 -16.14
N LEU A 257 -12.42 -1.85 -16.22
CA LEU A 257 -13.48 -2.79 -15.86
C LEU A 257 -13.48 -4.08 -16.71
N PRO A 258 -13.29 -4.01 -18.05
CA PRO A 258 -13.16 -5.22 -18.88
C PRO A 258 -11.95 -6.09 -18.51
N LEU A 259 -10.90 -5.52 -17.90
CA LEU A 259 -9.68 -6.22 -17.51
C LEU A 259 -9.83 -7.03 -16.22
N LEU A 260 -10.88 -6.77 -15.44
CA LEU A 260 -11.12 -7.46 -14.18
C LEU A 260 -11.45 -8.94 -14.41
N PRO A 261 -10.71 -9.87 -13.77
CA PRO A 261 -10.96 -11.30 -13.91
C PRO A 261 -12.33 -11.69 -13.35
N GLN A 262 -12.75 -12.91 -13.64
CA GLN A 262 -13.98 -13.45 -13.10
C GLN A 262 -13.95 -13.46 -11.56
N GLY A 263 -15.08 -13.10 -10.94
CA GLY A 263 -15.19 -13.01 -9.48
C GLY A 263 -14.69 -11.71 -8.86
N VAL A 264 -14.23 -10.73 -9.66
CA VAL A 264 -14.00 -9.34 -9.22
C VAL A 264 -15.11 -8.46 -9.79
N ASP A 265 -15.89 -7.85 -8.90
CA ASP A 265 -17.15 -7.15 -9.22
C ASP A 265 -16.94 -5.68 -9.63
N GLY A 266 -15.76 -5.10 -9.40
CA GLY A 266 -15.51 -3.71 -9.75
C GLY A 266 -14.22 -3.11 -9.19
N LEU A 267 -14.14 -1.79 -9.31
CA LEU A 267 -13.03 -0.94 -8.88
C LEU A 267 -13.51 0.04 -7.81
N LEU A 268 -12.75 0.16 -6.73
CA LEU A 268 -12.87 1.25 -5.78
C LEU A 268 -11.69 2.21 -5.99
N VAL A 269 -11.95 3.40 -6.53
CA VAL A 269 -10.90 4.40 -6.72
C VAL A 269 -10.84 5.30 -5.50
N PHE A 270 -9.65 5.48 -4.97
CA PHE A 270 -9.39 6.38 -3.85
C PHE A 270 -8.06 7.10 -4.03
N GLU A 271 -7.87 8.14 -3.25
CA GLU A 271 -6.67 8.96 -3.21
C GLU A 271 -6.13 8.97 -1.79
N ASP A 272 -4.85 8.67 -1.59
CA ASP A 272 -4.13 9.02 -0.36
C ASP A 272 -2.68 9.36 -0.71
N SER A 273 -2.34 10.65 -0.67
CA SER A 273 -0.98 11.15 -0.94
C SER A 273 -0.04 11.08 0.25
N PHE A 274 -0.57 10.80 1.45
CA PHE A 274 0.17 10.85 2.72
C PHE A 274 0.83 12.21 3.04
N GLU A 275 0.48 13.29 2.34
CA GLU A 275 1.02 14.63 2.57
C GLU A 275 0.38 15.33 3.77
N SER A 276 -0.81 14.90 4.19
CA SER A 276 -1.54 15.44 5.33
C SER A 276 -2.25 14.34 6.10
N ASP A 277 -2.63 14.60 7.36
CA ASP A 277 -3.32 13.60 8.18
C ASP A 277 -4.67 13.17 7.57
N SER A 278 -5.33 14.05 6.82
CA SER A 278 -6.62 13.85 6.15
C SER A 278 -6.54 13.69 4.63
N SER A 279 -5.40 13.25 4.09
CA SER A 279 -5.17 13.09 2.65
C SER A 279 -6.06 12.03 1.98
N LEU A 280 -6.72 11.15 2.74
CA LEU A 280 -7.55 10.10 2.16
C LEU A 280 -8.89 10.64 1.64
N LYS A 281 -9.19 10.37 0.36
CA LYS A 281 -10.49 10.62 -0.27
C LYS A 281 -10.95 9.38 -1.03
N ILE A 282 -12.20 8.97 -0.79
CA ILE A 282 -12.85 7.96 -1.64
C ILE A 282 -13.44 8.69 -2.84
N ASP A 283 -13.00 8.34 -4.04
CA ASP A 283 -13.36 9.04 -5.27
C ASP A 283 -14.62 8.41 -5.88
N CYS A 284 -14.51 7.19 -6.39
CA CYS A 284 -15.65 6.51 -6.99
C CYS A 284 -15.63 4.98 -6.80
N LEU A 285 -16.81 4.37 -6.97
CA LEU A 285 -16.99 2.91 -7.04
C LEU A 285 -17.57 2.56 -8.40
N LEU A 286 -16.76 1.93 -9.24
CA LEU A 286 -17.16 1.46 -10.56
C LEU A 286 -17.48 -0.02 -10.47
N ARG A 287 -18.64 -0.42 -10.99
CA ARG A 287 -19.09 -1.82 -10.97
C ARG A 287 -19.03 -2.38 -12.37
N LYS A 288 -18.57 -3.62 -12.51
CA LYS A 288 -18.76 -4.39 -13.73
C LYS A 288 -20.27 -4.55 -13.92
N HIS A 289 -20.80 -4.20 -15.09
CA HIS A 289 -22.19 -4.53 -15.40
C HIS A 289 -22.30 -6.05 -15.33
N LEU A 290 -23.05 -6.54 -14.34
CA LEU A 290 -23.39 -7.95 -14.24
C LEU A 290 -24.30 -8.25 -15.43
N SER A 291 -23.76 -8.80 -16.53
CA SER A 291 -24.59 -9.67 -17.35
C SER A 291 -25.10 -10.76 -16.41
N ALA A 292 -26.41 -10.98 -16.39
CA ALA A 292 -27.08 -11.85 -15.44
C ALA A 292 -26.59 -13.30 -15.60
N SER A 293 -25.52 -13.68 -14.90
CA SER A 293 -25.03 -15.06 -14.85
C SER A 293 -24.47 -15.45 -13.49
N TYR A 294 -24.88 -14.76 -12.42
CA TYR A 294 -25.01 -15.45 -11.13
C TYR A 294 -26.27 -16.29 -11.20
N GLY A 295 -26.10 -17.52 -11.69
CA GLY A 295 -27.14 -18.53 -11.69
C GLY A 295 -27.75 -18.61 -10.30
N ARG A 296 -29.02 -18.21 -10.19
CA ARG A 296 -29.87 -18.80 -9.17
C ARG A 296 -29.82 -20.31 -9.42
N PRO A 297 -29.70 -21.15 -8.39
CA PRO A 297 -30.01 -22.55 -8.58
C PRO A 297 -31.44 -22.59 -9.09
N ASP A 298 -31.63 -23.07 -10.31
CA ASP A 298 -32.94 -23.45 -10.80
C ASP A 298 -33.52 -24.39 -9.75
N THR A 299 -34.52 -23.92 -9.01
CA THR A 299 -35.45 -24.79 -8.31
C THR A 299 -36.19 -25.54 -9.41
N ALA A 300 -35.58 -26.65 -9.82
CA ALA A 300 -36.14 -27.61 -10.73
C ALA A 300 -37.53 -27.98 -10.24
N LYS A 301 -38.47 -27.89 -11.19
CA LYS A 301 -39.83 -28.41 -11.12
C LYS A 301 -39.87 -29.77 -10.41
N ALA A 302 -40.51 -29.84 -9.25
CA ALA A 302 -41.15 -31.07 -8.82
C ALA A 302 -42.58 -31.03 -9.37
N ARG A 303 -42.80 -31.79 -10.45
CA ARG A 303 -44.13 -32.25 -10.84
C ARG A 303 -44.53 -33.38 -9.89
N THR A 304 -45.71 -33.26 -9.30
CA THR A 304 -46.76 -34.29 -9.27
C THR A 304 -48.08 -33.56 -9.24
#